data_AF-A0A2S8BK29-F1
#
_entry.id   AF-A0A2S8BK29-F1
#
_cell.length_a   1.000
_cell.length_b   1.000
_cell.length_c   1.000
_cell.angle_alpha   90.00
_cell.angle_beta   90.00
_cell.angle_gamma   90.00
#
_symmetry.space_group_name_H-M   'P 1'
#
loop_
_entity.id
_entity.type
_entity.pdbx_description
1 polymer ?
#
loop_
_entity_poly.entity_id
_entity_poly.type
_entity_poly.pdbx_seq_one_letter_code
_entity_poly.pdbx_strand_id
1 'polypeptide(L)'
;MIGTGASAIQIVPELVRDDAGVAQVQLYQRTPPWVVPRPNGLFPALLRGAFATVPGLRLAVRSAIYWWLEGLGYAMTKRPSLLRAVELVGRWNIRRSVRDKELRRRLTPRYRAGCKRILYAPNYYQAVAHPKTELITERITRVTRDGIVTADGVEHPVDVIVYATGFHVTDSYTYVDVKGPRGEDLVDRWNREGVAAHRGVAVADMPNLFFLLGPNTGLGHTSVVFMIESQIHYVAEAIAAADKAGAQALAPTRAAQDRFNAELQDKLAGSVWNTGGCASWYLDEHGVNRTLWSGMTWQYWRTTRKLHPSEYRFSGVGSGAGAR
;
A
#
# COMPACT_ATOMS: atom_id res chain seq x y z
N MET A 1 4.52 19.13 12.65
CA MET A 1 4.40 17.86 11.89
C MET A 1 2.94 17.47 11.74
N ILE A 2 2.39 17.46 10.53
CA ILE A 2 0.98 17.12 10.28
C ILE A 2 0.89 15.69 9.73
N GLY A 3 0.24 14.81 10.50
CA GLY A 3 0.05 13.41 10.15
C GLY A 3 0.95 12.46 10.94
N THR A 4 0.47 11.24 11.13
CA THR A 4 1.11 10.17 11.92
C THR A 4 1.27 8.88 11.11
N GLY A 5 1.33 9.00 9.77
CA GLY A 5 1.49 7.87 8.86
C GLY A 5 2.92 7.30 8.82
N ALA A 6 3.19 6.46 7.81
CA ALA A 6 4.49 5.81 7.63
C ALA A 6 5.66 6.80 7.52
N SER A 7 5.47 7.96 6.88
CA SER A 7 6.49 9.01 6.80
C SER A 7 6.75 9.63 8.17
N ALA A 8 5.69 9.88 8.94
CA ALA A 8 5.79 10.54 10.23
C ALA A 8 6.53 9.72 11.28
N ILE A 9 6.28 8.41 11.32
CA ILE A 9 6.95 7.53 12.28
C ILE A 9 8.46 7.42 12.06
N GLN A 10 8.95 7.84 10.90
CA GLN A 10 10.37 7.89 10.55
C GLN A 10 10.96 9.27 10.80
N ILE A 11 10.21 10.34 10.51
CA ILE A 11 10.69 11.73 10.67
C ILE A 11 10.71 12.16 12.13
N VAL A 12 9.63 11.91 12.89
CA VAL A 12 9.48 12.41 14.27
C VAL A 12 10.65 11.99 15.18
N PRO A 13 11.13 10.73 15.15
CA PRO A 13 12.28 10.35 15.95
C PRO A 13 13.57 11.11 15.64
N GLU A 14 13.78 11.52 14.39
CA GLU A 14 14.97 12.28 14.01
C GLU A 14 14.86 13.74 14.46
N LEU A 15 13.66 14.32 14.47
CA LEU A 15 13.44 15.70 14.91
C LEU A 15 13.65 15.91 16.41
N VAL A 16 13.44 14.87 17.25
CA VAL A 16 13.56 15.01 18.71
C VAL A 16 14.98 14.80 19.22
N ARG A 17 15.91 14.42 18.36
CA ARG A 17 17.31 14.20 18.75
C ARG A 17 17.94 15.50 19.25
N ASP A 18 18.95 15.37 20.10
CA ASP A 18 19.62 16.55 20.67
C ASP A 18 20.47 17.31 19.64
N ASP A 19 21.00 16.60 18.64
CA ASP A 19 21.77 17.15 17.53
C ASP A 19 20.91 17.73 16.39
N ALA A 20 19.58 17.57 16.43
CA ALA A 20 18.68 18.04 15.38
C ALA A 20 18.44 19.57 15.39
N GLY A 21 18.78 20.26 16.47
CA GLY A 21 18.56 21.71 16.60
C GLY A 21 17.09 22.13 16.72
N VAL A 22 16.17 21.19 16.95
CA VAL A 22 14.73 21.46 17.08
C VAL A 22 14.36 21.67 18.54
N ALA A 23 13.80 22.84 18.86
CA ALA A 23 13.37 23.18 20.21
C ALA A 23 12.11 22.42 20.64
N GLN A 24 11.12 22.31 19.76
CA GLN A 24 9.84 21.64 20.01
C GLN A 24 9.30 20.96 18.74
N VAL A 25 8.64 19.82 18.90
CA VAL A 25 7.90 19.12 17.85
C VAL A 25 6.42 19.08 18.21
N GLN A 26 5.61 19.83 17.48
CA GLN A 26 4.16 19.71 17.54
C GLN A 26 3.69 18.63 16.55
N LEU A 27 3.08 17.56 17.06
CA LEU A 27 2.62 16.41 16.29
C LEU A 27 1.10 16.37 16.22
N TYR A 28 0.55 16.70 15.05
CA TYR A 28 -0.89 16.73 14.82
C TYR A 28 -1.41 15.36 14.36
N GLN A 29 -2.20 14.71 15.21
CA GLN A 29 -2.73 13.37 15.00
C GLN A 29 -4.25 13.38 14.86
N ARG A 30 -4.74 13.02 13.67
CA ARG A 30 -6.17 12.77 13.45
C ARG A 30 -6.60 11.37 13.90
N THR A 31 -5.83 10.35 13.55
CA THR A 31 -6.11 8.96 13.94
C THR A 31 -4.79 8.26 14.23
N PRO A 32 -4.61 7.66 15.42
CA PRO A 32 -3.37 6.97 15.74
C PRO A 32 -3.19 5.71 14.87
N PRO A 33 -1.98 5.44 14.36
CA PRO A 33 -1.67 4.19 13.66
C PRO A 33 -1.33 3.04 14.64
N TRP A 34 -1.44 1.80 14.17
CA TRP A 34 -0.81 0.66 14.85
C TRP A 34 0.68 0.61 14.50
N VAL A 35 1.55 0.98 15.46
CA VAL A 35 3.01 0.86 15.35
C VAL A 35 3.54 -0.29 16.20
N VAL A 36 4.16 -1.27 15.55
CA VAL A 36 4.84 -2.40 16.22
C VAL A 36 6.36 -2.18 16.21
N PRO A 37 7.07 -2.70 17.22
CA PRO A 37 8.52 -2.57 17.26
C PRO A 37 9.16 -3.30 16.08
N ARG A 38 10.17 -2.67 15.48
CA ARG A 38 11.05 -3.32 14.49
C ARG A 38 12.50 -3.05 14.88
N PRO A 39 13.29 -4.09 15.15
CA PRO A 39 14.75 -3.96 15.18
C PRO A 39 15.22 -3.54 13.79
N ASN A 40 15.84 -2.37 13.69
CA ASN A 40 16.41 -1.85 12.44
C ASN A 40 17.93 -1.69 12.59
N GLY A 41 18.60 -2.78 12.97
CA GLY A 41 20.05 -2.82 13.15
C GLY A 41 20.78 -3.33 11.91
N LEU A 42 22.07 -2.99 11.82
CA LEU A 42 22.96 -3.61 10.83
C LEU A 42 23.09 -5.11 11.11
N PHE A 43 23.19 -5.92 10.04
CA PHE A 43 23.55 -7.32 10.21
C PHE A 43 24.94 -7.44 10.85
N PRO A 44 25.10 -8.23 11.94
CA PRO A 44 26.40 -8.46 12.57
C PRO A 44 27.43 -9.01 11.56
N ALA A 45 28.72 -8.70 11.77
CA ALA A 45 29.79 -9.11 10.85
C ALA A 45 29.81 -10.63 10.60
N LEU A 46 29.59 -11.43 11.65
CA LEU A 46 29.49 -12.88 11.54
C LEU A 46 28.36 -13.32 10.61
N LEU A 47 27.18 -12.71 10.73
CA LEU A 47 26.02 -13.04 9.90
C LEU A 47 26.23 -12.56 8.46
N ARG A 48 26.90 -11.41 8.25
CA ARG A 48 27.32 -10.97 6.91
C ARG A 48 28.29 -11.97 6.27
N GLY A 49 29.26 -12.47 7.04
CA GLY A 49 30.17 -13.53 6.60
C GLY A 49 29.41 -14.80 6.19
N ALA A 50 28.50 -15.27 7.04
CA ALA A 50 27.67 -16.44 6.75
C ALA A 50 26.80 -16.26 5.49
N PHE A 51 26.23 -15.07 5.27
CA PHE A 51 25.48 -14.78 4.04
C PHE A 51 26.34 -14.83 2.77
N ALA A 52 27.64 -14.55 2.88
CA ALA A 52 28.57 -14.62 1.77
C ALA A 52 29.07 -16.06 1.51
N THR A 53 29.24 -16.86 2.56
CA THR A 53 29.95 -18.16 2.46
C THR A 53 29.06 -19.39 2.52
N VAL A 54 27.91 -19.34 3.20
CA VAL A 54 27.03 -20.50 3.38
C VAL A 54 26.03 -20.58 2.21
N PRO A 55 26.12 -21.60 1.34
CA PRO A 55 25.20 -21.75 0.23
C PRO A 55 23.74 -21.87 0.71
N GLY A 56 22.83 -21.17 0.03
CA GLY A 56 21.40 -21.23 0.34
C GLY A 56 20.93 -20.44 1.58
N LEU A 57 21.83 -19.95 2.45
CA LEU A 57 21.42 -19.24 3.68
C LEU A 57 20.60 -17.97 3.38
N ARG A 58 21.04 -17.15 2.41
CA ARG A 58 20.31 -15.96 1.97
C ARG A 58 18.91 -16.30 1.46
N LEU A 59 18.79 -17.40 0.72
CA LEU A 59 17.51 -17.88 0.21
C LEU A 59 16.62 -18.37 1.35
N ALA A 60 17.15 -19.14 2.30
CA ALA A 60 16.41 -19.62 3.46
C ALA A 60 15.85 -18.47 4.31
N VAL A 61 16.68 -17.45 4.60
CA VAL A 61 16.23 -16.26 5.34
C VAL A 61 15.17 -15.48 4.57
N ARG A 62 15.37 -15.26 3.26
CA ARG A 62 14.36 -14.60 2.42
C ARG A 62 13.05 -15.38 2.39
N SER A 63 13.10 -16.70 2.27
CA SER A 63 11.93 -17.59 2.29
C SER A 63 11.21 -17.57 3.63
N ALA A 64 11.96 -17.54 4.74
CA ALA A 64 11.37 -17.41 6.08
C ALA A 64 10.63 -16.08 6.25
N ILE A 65 11.24 -14.96 5.83
CA ILE A 65 10.59 -13.64 5.84
C ILE A 65 9.35 -13.65 4.95
N TYR A 66 9.45 -14.20 3.74
CA TYR A 66 8.34 -14.29 2.80
C TYR A 66 7.15 -15.04 3.43
N TRP A 67 7.36 -16.26 3.92
CA TRP A 67 6.27 -17.06 4.48
C TRP A 67 5.69 -16.48 5.77
N TRP A 68 6.51 -15.80 6.57
CA TRP A 68 6.01 -15.05 7.73
C TRP A 68 5.08 -13.91 7.31
N LEU A 69 5.44 -13.13 6.29
CA LEU A 69 4.61 -12.06 5.75
C LEU A 69 3.35 -12.59 5.04
N GLU A 70 3.43 -13.70 4.32
CA GLU A 70 2.27 -14.39 3.75
C GLU A 70 1.30 -14.88 4.85
N GLY A 71 1.85 -15.37 5.97
CA GLY A 71 1.06 -15.73 7.15
C GLY A 71 0.31 -14.52 7.74
N LEU A 72 0.94 -13.35 7.78
CA LEU A 72 0.25 -12.10 8.11
C LEU A 72 -0.82 -11.75 7.08
N GLY A 73 -0.55 -11.96 5.79
CA GLY A 73 -1.54 -11.80 4.72
C GLY A 73 -2.78 -12.67 4.90
N TYR A 74 -2.61 -13.92 5.33
CA TYR A 74 -3.71 -14.82 5.69
C TYR A 74 -4.53 -14.28 6.87
N ALA A 75 -3.87 -13.76 7.91
CA ALA A 75 -4.58 -13.09 9.01
C ALA A 75 -5.35 -11.86 8.53
N MET A 76 -4.80 -11.05 7.62
CA MET A 76 -5.45 -9.85 7.09
C MET A 76 -6.64 -10.15 6.18
N THR A 77 -6.58 -11.22 5.39
CA THR A 77 -7.59 -11.51 4.35
C THR A 77 -8.60 -12.58 4.75
N LYS A 78 -8.20 -13.62 5.48
CA LYS A 78 -9.04 -14.80 5.75
C LYS A 78 -9.40 -14.98 7.22
N ARG A 79 -8.55 -14.54 8.15
CA ARG A 79 -8.79 -14.67 9.60
C ARG A 79 -8.44 -13.39 10.37
N PRO A 80 -9.18 -12.28 10.18
CA PRO A 80 -8.91 -11.00 10.86
C PRO A 80 -8.85 -11.07 12.40
N SER A 81 -9.50 -12.08 13.01
CA SER A 81 -9.42 -12.32 14.45
C SER A 81 -7.99 -12.57 14.97
N LEU A 82 -7.10 -13.13 14.13
CA LEU A 82 -5.70 -13.37 14.48
C LEU A 82 -4.91 -12.06 14.68
N LEU A 83 -5.37 -10.96 14.10
CA LEU A 83 -4.72 -9.64 14.22
C LEU A 83 -4.84 -9.05 15.62
N ARG A 84 -5.65 -9.65 16.51
CA ARG A 84 -5.66 -9.33 17.94
C ARG A 84 -4.27 -9.50 18.57
N ALA A 85 -3.46 -10.44 18.10
CA ALA A 85 -2.07 -10.58 18.55
C ALA A 85 -1.23 -9.33 18.21
N VAL A 86 -1.43 -8.76 17.02
CA VAL A 86 -0.77 -7.51 16.60
C VAL A 86 -1.25 -6.33 17.45
N GLU A 87 -2.55 -6.25 17.75
CA GLU A 87 -3.10 -5.22 18.65
C GLU A 87 -2.48 -5.31 20.05
N LEU A 88 -2.28 -6.53 20.58
CA LEU A 88 -1.63 -6.75 21.88
C LEU A 88 -0.17 -6.28 21.86
N VAL A 89 0.59 -6.62 20.81
CA VAL A 89 1.98 -6.15 20.63
C VAL A 89 2.02 -4.63 20.50
N GLY A 90 1.11 -4.03 19.74
CA GLY A 90 1.02 -2.57 19.59
C GLY A 90 0.70 -1.87 20.92
N ARG A 91 -0.26 -2.38 21.69
CA ARG A 91 -0.59 -1.86 23.04
C ARG A 91 0.56 -2.02 24.01
N TRP A 92 1.29 -3.14 23.95
CA TRP A 92 2.50 -3.35 24.74
C TRP A 92 3.57 -2.33 24.37
N ASN A 93 3.80 -2.07 23.08
CA ASN A 93 4.77 -1.09 22.60
C ASN A 93 4.45 0.34 23.12
N ILE A 94 3.17 0.74 23.03
CA ILE A 94 2.70 2.02 23.60
C ILE A 94 2.98 2.07 25.11
N ARG A 95 2.59 1.04 25.87
CA ARG A 95 2.74 1.02 27.33
C ARG A 95 4.20 1.01 27.78
N ARG A 96 5.07 0.32 27.04
CA ARG A 96 6.50 0.25 27.34
C ARG A 96 7.19 1.59 27.11
N SER A 97 6.82 2.31 26.03
CA SER A 97 7.52 3.54 25.63
C SER A 97 6.94 4.82 26.24
N VAL A 98 5.64 4.84 26.56
CA VAL A 98 4.95 6.03 27.07
C VAL A 98 4.57 5.78 28.53
N ARG A 99 4.91 6.66 29.46
CA ARG A 99 4.52 6.53 30.89
C ARG A 99 3.13 7.12 31.18
N ASP A 100 2.83 8.28 30.61
CA ASP A 100 1.56 9.00 30.80
C ASP A 100 0.36 8.18 30.30
N LYS A 101 -0.64 7.99 31.18
CA LYS A 101 -1.87 7.24 30.89
C LYS A 101 -2.75 7.94 29.86
N GLU A 102 -2.80 9.27 29.87
CA GLU A 102 -3.65 10.01 28.94
C GLU A 102 -3.04 10.03 27.54
N LEU A 103 -1.73 10.26 27.41
CA LEU A 103 -1.02 10.10 26.14
C LEU A 103 -1.18 8.68 25.55
N ARG A 104 -1.11 7.63 26.38
CA ARG A 104 -1.38 6.24 25.92
C ARG A 104 -2.79 6.09 25.34
N ARG A 105 -3.79 6.72 25.96
CA ARG A 105 -5.19 6.68 25.51
C ARG A 105 -5.32 7.34 24.13
N ARG A 106 -4.70 8.51 23.94
CA ARG A 106 -4.68 9.25 22.67
C ARG A 106 -3.92 8.52 21.56
N LEU A 107 -2.91 7.71 21.91
CA LEU A 107 -2.12 6.92 20.96
C LEU A 107 -2.69 5.54 20.64
N THR A 108 -3.72 5.07 21.34
CA THR A 108 -4.27 3.73 21.13
C THR A 108 -5.34 3.75 20.03
N PRO A 109 -5.15 3.05 18.89
CA PRO A 109 -6.16 2.98 17.84
C PRO A 109 -7.42 2.24 18.27
N ARG A 110 -8.57 2.68 17.72
CA ARG A 110 -9.90 2.09 17.96
C ARG A 110 -10.39 1.19 16.82
N TYR A 111 -9.56 0.96 15.82
CA TYR A 111 -9.84 0.10 14.67
C TYR A 111 -8.95 -1.14 14.70
N ARG A 112 -9.30 -2.19 13.96
CA ARG A 112 -8.54 -3.45 13.94
C ARG A 112 -7.14 -3.29 13.37
N ALA A 113 -6.14 -3.93 13.98
CA ALA A 113 -4.81 -3.97 13.39
C ALA A 113 -4.87 -4.56 11.97
N GLY A 114 -4.20 -3.92 11.03
CA GLY A 114 -4.20 -4.32 9.61
C GLY A 114 -5.26 -3.67 8.73
N CYS A 115 -6.29 -3.02 9.30
CA CYS A 115 -7.24 -2.22 8.51
C CYS A 115 -6.52 -1.11 7.71
N LYS A 116 -5.53 -0.49 8.35
CA LYS A 116 -4.46 0.29 7.71
C LYS A 116 -3.17 -0.50 7.74
N ARG A 117 -2.23 -0.17 6.86
CA ARG A 117 -0.89 -0.80 6.87
C ARG A 117 -0.26 -0.70 8.26
N ILE A 118 0.15 -1.84 8.80
CA ILE A 118 0.84 -1.92 10.09
C ILE A 118 2.19 -1.23 9.94
N LEU A 119 2.49 -0.32 10.85
CA LEU A 119 3.71 0.47 10.82
C LEU A 119 4.77 -0.17 11.71
N TYR A 120 6.02 -0.07 11.30
CA TYR A 120 7.16 -0.70 11.96
C TYR A 120 8.18 0.38 12.29
N ALA A 121 8.42 0.66 13.56
CA ALA A 121 9.41 1.65 13.99
C ALA A 121 10.08 1.22 15.31
N PRO A 122 11.39 1.46 15.47
CA PRO A 122 12.10 1.13 16.71
C PRO A 122 11.83 2.13 17.85
N ASN A 123 11.66 3.41 17.52
CA ASN A 123 11.75 4.54 18.47
C ASN A 123 10.59 5.55 18.41
N TYR A 124 9.54 5.28 17.62
CA TYR A 124 8.44 6.26 17.41
C TYR A 124 7.75 6.68 18.71
N TYR A 125 7.29 5.73 19.53
CA TYR A 125 6.57 6.10 20.76
C TYR A 125 7.49 6.73 21.81
N GLN A 126 8.78 6.40 21.84
CA GLN A 126 9.75 7.12 22.66
C GLN A 126 9.85 8.58 22.20
N ALA A 127 9.88 8.83 20.89
CA ALA A 127 9.92 10.17 20.33
C ALA A 127 8.63 10.96 20.62
N VAL A 128 7.46 10.32 20.57
CA VAL A 128 6.19 10.96 20.95
C VAL A 128 6.14 11.28 22.45
N ALA A 129 6.72 10.44 23.30
CA ALA A 129 6.81 10.69 24.74
C ALA A 129 7.99 11.60 25.14
N HIS A 130 8.79 12.07 24.18
CA HIS A 130 9.93 12.93 24.45
C HIS A 130 9.45 14.30 24.97
N PRO A 131 10.14 14.93 25.93
CA PRO A 131 9.73 16.24 26.45
C PRO A 131 9.64 17.36 25.41
N LYS A 132 10.40 17.26 24.30
CA LYS A 132 10.30 18.18 23.17
C LYS A 132 9.02 18.00 22.34
N THR A 133 8.28 16.91 22.52
CA THR A 133 7.13 16.58 21.66
C THR A 133 5.81 16.86 22.34
N GLU A 134 4.95 17.60 21.66
CA GLU A 134 3.57 17.80 22.04
C GLU A 134 2.65 17.07 21.05
N LEU A 135 1.83 16.15 21.55
CA LEU A 135 0.78 15.53 20.74
C LEU A 135 -0.47 16.42 20.76
N ILE A 136 -0.92 16.85 19.59
CA ILE A 136 -2.13 17.65 19.38
C ILE A 136 -3.15 16.79 18.61
N THR A 137 -4.36 16.65 19.14
CA THR A 137 -5.43 15.80 18.54
C THR A 137 -6.60 16.61 18.03
N GLU A 138 -6.58 17.90 18.31
CA GLU A 138 -7.58 18.88 17.97
C GLU A 138 -7.51 19.11 16.45
N ARG A 139 -8.68 19.28 15.84
CA ARG A 139 -8.77 19.46 14.40
C ARG A 139 -8.13 20.80 14.02
N ILE A 140 -7.23 20.79 13.05
CA ILE A 140 -6.70 22.01 12.42
C ILE A 140 -7.83 22.72 11.68
N THR A 141 -7.98 24.03 11.89
CA THR A 141 -8.98 24.88 11.22
C THR A 141 -8.37 25.71 10.10
N ARG A 142 -7.20 26.30 10.34
CA ARG A 142 -6.44 27.06 9.34
C ARG A 142 -4.96 27.11 9.69
N VAL A 143 -4.14 27.38 8.68
CA VAL A 143 -2.74 27.80 8.84
C VAL A 143 -2.71 29.33 8.78
N THR A 144 -1.93 29.95 9.65
CA THR A 144 -1.71 31.40 9.68
C THR A 144 -0.29 31.70 9.21
N ARG A 145 0.09 32.98 9.20
CA ARG A 145 1.46 33.38 8.93
C ARG A 145 2.44 32.80 9.95
N ASP A 146 2.02 32.72 11.21
CA ASP A 146 2.91 32.46 12.34
C ASP A 146 2.67 31.08 12.99
N GLY A 147 1.64 30.33 12.54
CA GLY A 147 1.29 29.07 13.17
C GLY A 147 0.13 28.28 12.58
N ILE A 148 -0.44 27.42 13.42
CA ILE A 148 -1.56 26.54 13.11
C ILE A 148 -2.65 26.77 14.15
N VAL A 149 -3.88 27.03 13.70
CA VAL A 149 -5.03 27.23 14.59
C VAL A 149 -5.87 25.97 14.67
N THR A 150 -6.12 25.48 15.89
CA THR A 150 -6.95 24.32 16.17
C THR A 150 -8.40 24.70 16.49
N ALA A 151 -9.29 23.71 16.52
CA ALA A 151 -10.74 23.92 16.63
C ALA A 151 -11.20 24.43 18.01
N ASP A 152 -10.35 24.33 19.02
CA ASP A 152 -10.50 24.96 20.34
C ASP A 152 -10.15 26.45 20.33
N GLY A 153 -9.73 27.00 19.19
CA GLY A 153 -9.37 28.42 19.02
C GLY A 153 -7.93 28.75 19.42
N VAL A 154 -7.15 27.76 19.85
CA VAL A 154 -5.73 27.94 20.19
C VAL A 154 -4.91 28.07 18.91
N GLU A 155 -4.03 29.06 18.88
CA GLU A 155 -2.99 29.18 17.85
C GLU A 155 -1.69 28.61 18.40
N HIS A 156 -1.10 27.69 17.65
CA HIS A 156 0.17 27.07 17.97
C HIS A 156 1.25 27.64 17.04
N PRO A 157 2.16 28.50 17.55
CA PRO A 157 3.24 29.06 16.75
C PRO A 157 4.19 27.97 16.26
N VAL A 158 4.62 28.05 15.01
CA VAL A 158 5.62 27.14 14.42
C VAL A 158 6.46 27.84 13.37
N ASP A 159 7.77 27.54 13.36
CA ASP A 159 8.69 28.05 12.32
C ASP A 159 8.63 27.23 11.03
N VAL A 160 8.32 25.92 11.14
CA VAL A 160 8.34 24.97 10.02
C VAL A 160 7.16 24.01 10.09
N ILE A 161 6.44 23.86 8.97
CA ILE A 161 5.37 22.87 8.82
C ILE A 161 5.84 21.73 7.90
N VAL A 162 5.86 20.51 8.44
CA VAL A 162 6.10 19.28 7.68
C VAL A 162 4.78 18.57 7.41
N TYR A 163 4.42 18.39 6.14
CA TYR A 163 3.23 17.66 5.70
C TYR A 163 3.55 16.17 5.48
N ALA A 164 3.16 15.32 6.42
CA ALA A 164 3.19 13.86 6.29
C ALA A 164 1.77 13.30 6.15
N THR A 165 1.01 13.91 5.25
CA THR A 165 -0.43 13.71 5.06
C THR A 165 -0.80 12.54 4.16
N GLY A 166 0.20 11.83 3.61
CA GLY A 166 0.01 10.66 2.74
C GLY A 166 -0.06 11.03 1.26
N PHE A 167 -0.68 10.15 0.47
CA PHE A 167 -0.75 10.27 -0.99
C PHE A 167 -2.15 9.91 -1.50
N HIS A 168 -2.47 10.50 -2.64
CA HIS A 168 -3.62 10.22 -3.48
C HIS A 168 -3.29 9.04 -4.41
N VAL A 169 -3.77 7.84 -4.07
CA VAL A 169 -3.43 6.59 -4.79
C VAL A 169 -4.57 6.14 -5.70
N THR A 170 -5.81 6.19 -5.22
CA THR A 170 -7.01 5.73 -5.94
C THR A 170 -7.48 6.66 -7.06
N ASP A 171 -6.85 7.81 -7.22
CA ASP A 171 -7.12 8.86 -8.20
C ASP A 171 -5.84 9.26 -8.95
N SER A 172 -4.73 8.55 -8.73
CA SER A 172 -3.43 8.85 -9.35
C SER A 172 -3.45 8.73 -10.89
N TYR A 173 -4.39 7.97 -11.44
CA TYR A 173 -4.60 7.89 -12.89
C TYR A 173 -5.32 9.11 -13.48
N THR A 174 -5.93 9.97 -12.67
CA THR A 174 -6.61 11.17 -13.20
C THR A 174 -5.65 12.14 -13.88
N TYR A 175 -4.34 12.00 -13.61
CA TYR A 175 -3.28 12.79 -14.24
C TYR A 175 -2.74 12.17 -15.54
N VAL A 176 -3.22 11.00 -15.97
CA VAL A 176 -2.77 10.36 -17.21
C VAL A 176 -3.81 10.51 -18.32
N ASP A 177 -3.42 11.12 -19.44
CA ASP A 177 -4.29 11.28 -20.62
C ASP A 177 -4.18 10.05 -21.53
N VAL A 178 -4.92 8.99 -21.19
CA VAL A 178 -4.90 7.71 -21.93
C VAL A 178 -6.13 7.59 -22.79
N LYS A 179 -5.94 7.68 -24.11
CA LYS A 179 -6.99 7.49 -25.11
C LYS A 179 -6.93 6.08 -25.71
N GLY A 180 -8.09 5.44 -25.76
CA GLY A 180 -8.34 4.17 -26.43
C GLY A 180 -8.83 4.32 -27.87
N PRO A 181 -9.18 3.20 -28.52
CA PRO A 181 -9.77 3.18 -29.85
C PRO A 181 -11.01 4.08 -29.94
N ARG A 182 -11.17 4.77 -31.08
CA ARG A 182 -12.26 5.74 -31.32
C ARG A 182 -12.30 6.92 -30.34
N GLY A 183 -11.19 7.22 -29.66
CA GLY A 183 -11.06 8.38 -28.78
C GLY A 183 -11.65 8.20 -27.38
N GLU A 184 -11.94 6.96 -26.96
CA GLU A 184 -12.42 6.68 -25.59
C GLU A 184 -11.37 7.14 -24.57
N ASP A 185 -11.77 7.95 -23.60
CA ASP A 185 -10.92 8.34 -22.49
C ASP A 185 -11.02 7.32 -21.33
N LEU A 186 -9.88 6.75 -20.93
CA LEU A 186 -9.82 5.75 -19.86
C LEU A 186 -10.16 6.32 -18.49
N VAL A 187 -9.74 7.55 -18.19
CA VAL A 187 -10.01 8.23 -16.93
C VAL A 187 -11.50 8.52 -16.80
N ASP A 188 -12.12 9.07 -17.85
CA ASP A 188 -13.56 9.30 -17.89
C ASP A 188 -14.34 8.00 -17.71
N ARG A 189 -13.87 6.90 -18.31
CA ARG A 189 -14.46 5.58 -18.09
C ARG A 189 -14.32 5.14 -16.63
N TRP A 190 -13.13 5.20 -16.05
CA TRP A 190 -12.90 4.81 -14.66
C TRP A 190 -13.66 5.69 -13.66
N ASN A 191 -13.90 6.97 -13.97
CA ASN A 191 -14.76 7.83 -13.16
C ASN A 191 -16.24 7.39 -13.20
N ARG A 192 -16.71 6.83 -14.33
CA ARG A 192 -18.11 6.33 -14.45
C ARG A 192 -18.31 4.91 -13.93
N GLU A 193 -17.39 4.00 -14.24
CA GLU A 193 -17.53 2.56 -14.00
C GLU A 193 -16.76 2.10 -12.73
N GLY A 194 -15.84 2.93 -12.26
CA GLY A 194 -14.84 2.59 -11.28
C GLY A 194 -13.60 1.93 -11.89
N VAL A 195 -12.48 2.11 -11.20
CA VAL A 195 -11.17 1.60 -11.64
C VAL A 195 -11.14 0.08 -11.67
N ALA A 196 -10.84 -0.48 -12.85
CA ALA A 196 -10.73 -1.91 -13.04
C ALA A 196 -9.71 -2.24 -14.12
N ALA A 197 -9.04 -3.37 -13.93
CA ALA A 197 -8.12 -3.96 -14.89
C ALA A 197 -8.17 -5.49 -14.76
N HIS A 198 -7.93 -6.21 -15.86
CA HIS A 198 -7.75 -7.66 -15.87
C HIS A 198 -6.41 -8.01 -15.25
N ARG A 199 -6.44 -8.81 -14.17
CA ARG A 199 -5.26 -9.16 -13.36
C ARG A 199 -4.49 -7.96 -12.81
N GLY A 200 -5.08 -6.77 -12.84
CA GLY A 200 -4.41 -5.51 -12.52
C GLY A 200 -3.32 -5.08 -13.49
N VAL A 201 -3.28 -5.68 -14.69
CA VAL A 201 -2.22 -5.46 -15.70
C VAL A 201 -2.78 -4.84 -16.97
N ALA A 202 -3.74 -5.49 -17.62
CA ALA A 202 -4.29 -5.03 -18.91
C ALA A 202 -5.74 -4.57 -18.73
N VAL A 203 -6.22 -3.68 -19.59
CA VAL A 203 -7.58 -3.14 -19.50
C VAL A 203 -8.37 -3.49 -20.76
N ALA A 204 -9.61 -3.97 -20.58
CA ALA A 204 -10.48 -4.30 -21.69
C ALA A 204 -10.69 -3.08 -22.60
N ASP A 205 -10.71 -3.36 -23.90
CA ASP A 205 -10.83 -2.37 -24.99
C ASP A 205 -9.72 -1.29 -25.01
N MET A 206 -8.63 -1.48 -24.26
CA MET A 206 -7.43 -0.66 -24.30
C MET A 206 -6.24 -1.51 -24.78
N PRO A 207 -6.12 -1.75 -26.11
CA PRO A 207 -5.11 -2.63 -26.67
C PRO A 207 -3.69 -2.14 -26.39
N ASN A 208 -2.77 -3.08 -26.14
CA ASN A 208 -1.34 -2.85 -25.92
C ASN A 208 -1.00 -1.90 -24.75
N LEU A 209 -1.96 -1.65 -23.85
CA LEU A 209 -1.76 -0.91 -22.62
C LEU A 209 -1.57 -1.86 -21.44
N PHE A 210 -0.46 -1.71 -20.71
CA PHE A 210 -0.15 -2.50 -19.54
C PHE A 210 0.26 -1.61 -18.35
N PHE A 211 -0.30 -1.89 -17.19
CA PHE A 211 0.05 -1.27 -15.92
C PHE A 211 0.92 -2.23 -15.09
N LEU A 212 1.99 -1.69 -14.51
CA LEU A 212 2.69 -2.33 -13.41
C LEU A 212 2.23 -1.69 -12.11
N LEU A 213 1.98 -2.53 -11.11
CA LEU A 213 1.30 -2.16 -9.88
C LEU A 213 -0.04 -1.45 -10.13
N GLY A 214 -0.77 -1.92 -11.14
CA GLY A 214 -2.08 -1.39 -11.50
C GLY A 214 -3.19 -1.71 -10.47
N PRO A 215 -4.44 -1.38 -10.81
CA PRO A 215 -5.59 -1.55 -9.91
C PRO A 215 -5.69 -2.96 -9.32
N ASN A 216 -6.07 -3.06 -8.05
CA ASN A 216 -6.24 -4.33 -7.33
C ASN A 216 -4.96 -5.18 -7.15
N THR A 217 -3.76 -4.56 -7.18
CA THR A 217 -2.47 -5.28 -7.02
C THR A 217 -1.61 -4.78 -5.87
N GLY A 218 -2.05 -3.73 -5.17
CA GLY A 218 -1.40 -3.25 -3.95
C GLY A 218 -1.45 -4.30 -2.84
N LEU A 219 -0.53 -4.18 -1.87
CA LEU A 219 -0.39 -5.13 -0.78
C LEU A 219 -0.35 -4.46 0.58
N GLY A 220 -1.03 -5.07 1.56
CA GLY A 220 -0.98 -4.68 2.97
C GLY A 220 0.08 -5.41 3.80
N HIS A 221 0.58 -6.56 3.33
CA HIS A 221 1.35 -7.51 4.16
C HIS A 221 2.76 -7.84 3.64
N THR A 222 3.02 -7.80 2.33
CA THR A 222 4.32 -8.23 1.77
C THR A 222 4.84 -7.25 0.70
N SER A 223 5.86 -7.66 -0.06
CA SER A 223 6.56 -6.83 -1.04
C SER A 223 5.81 -6.70 -2.36
N VAL A 224 5.54 -5.45 -2.76
CA VAL A 224 5.02 -5.12 -4.10
C VAL A 224 5.98 -5.46 -5.23
N VAL A 225 7.29 -5.57 -4.96
CA VAL A 225 8.28 -5.98 -5.98
C VAL A 225 7.95 -7.35 -6.54
N PHE A 226 7.47 -8.28 -5.71
CA PHE A 226 7.07 -9.62 -6.18
C PHE A 226 5.86 -9.56 -7.12
N MET A 227 4.92 -8.63 -6.86
CA MET A 227 3.78 -8.39 -7.76
C MET A 227 4.28 -7.84 -9.10
N ILE A 228 5.17 -6.84 -9.07
CA ILE A 228 5.74 -6.22 -10.27
C ILE A 228 6.50 -7.25 -11.11
N GLU A 229 7.35 -8.08 -10.50
CA GLU A 229 8.06 -9.17 -11.20
C GLU A 229 7.08 -10.15 -11.87
N SER A 230 5.99 -10.50 -11.18
CA SER A 230 4.94 -11.37 -11.71
C SER A 230 4.18 -10.72 -12.87
N GLN A 231 4.00 -9.39 -12.84
CA GLN A 231 3.36 -8.61 -13.89
C GLN A 231 4.26 -8.46 -15.12
N ILE A 232 5.55 -8.19 -14.93
CA ILE A 232 6.53 -8.11 -16.02
C ILE A 232 6.56 -9.43 -16.80
N HIS A 233 6.61 -10.57 -16.10
CA HIS A 233 6.53 -11.89 -16.72
C HIS A 233 5.23 -12.05 -17.54
N TYR A 234 4.10 -11.64 -16.97
CA TYR A 234 2.80 -11.73 -17.65
C TYR A 234 2.69 -10.83 -18.88
N VAL A 235 3.27 -9.62 -18.82
CA VAL A 235 3.36 -8.70 -19.97
C VAL A 235 4.24 -9.30 -21.06
N ALA A 236 5.35 -9.94 -20.71
CA ALA A 236 6.18 -10.64 -21.69
C ALA A 236 5.42 -11.80 -22.38
N GLU A 237 4.66 -12.59 -21.63
CA GLU A 237 3.77 -13.63 -22.19
C GLU A 237 2.69 -13.05 -23.12
N ALA A 238 2.15 -11.88 -22.78
CA ALA A 238 1.18 -11.16 -23.61
C ALA A 238 1.76 -10.71 -24.95
N ILE A 239 2.94 -10.08 -24.92
CA ILE A 239 3.65 -9.64 -26.13
C ILE A 239 3.98 -10.87 -27.00
N ALA A 240 4.56 -11.92 -26.41
CA ALA A 240 4.90 -13.14 -27.14
C ALA A 240 3.66 -13.83 -27.75
N ALA A 241 2.50 -13.76 -27.09
CA ALA A 241 1.25 -14.29 -27.63
C ALA A 241 0.74 -13.48 -28.85
N ALA A 242 0.89 -12.15 -28.84
CA ALA A 242 0.57 -11.30 -29.99
C ALA A 242 1.48 -11.64 -31.18
N ASP A 243 2.79 -11.71 -30.94
CA ASP A 243 3.79 -12.03 -31.96
C ASP A 243 3.51 -13.41 -32.58
N LYS A 244 3.26 -14.42 -31.74
CA LYS A 244 2.94 -15.78 -32.20
C LYS A 244 1.65 -15.84 -33.03
N ALA A 245 0.66 -15.01 -32.69
CA ALA A 245 -0.58 -14.92 -33.44
C ALA A 245 -0.44 -14.08 -34.72
N GLY A 246 0.71 -13.41 -34.94
CA GLY A 246 0.85 -12.41 -36.00
C GLY A 246 -0.13 -11.25 -35.85
N ALA A 247 -0.50 -10.92 -34.61
CA ALA A 247 -1.47 -9.87 -34.28
C ALA A 247 -0.75 -8.55 -33.98
N GLN A 248 -1.30 -7.43 -34.44
CA GLN A 248 -0.80 -6.09 -34.13
C GLN A 248 -1.13 -5.64 -32.70
N ALA A 249 -2.20 -6.20 -32.13
CA ALA A 249 -2.64 -5.82 -30.80
C ALA A 249 -3.38 -6.92 -30.06
N LEU A 250 -3.37 -6.83 -28.74
CA LEU A 250 -4.28 -7.58 -27.86
C LEU A 250 -4.87 -6.73 -26.74
N ALA A 251 -6.07 -7.10 -26.31
CA ALA A 251 -6.72 -6.60 -25.09
C ALA A 251 -7.53 -7.74 -24.45
N PRO A 252 -7.67 -7.78 -23.12
CA PRO A 252 -8.57 -8.73 -22.49
C PRO A 252 -10.03 -8.45 -22.94
N THR A 253 -10.84 -9.50 -22.98
CA THR A 253 -12.29 -9.36 -23.15
C THR A 253 -12.89 -8.69 -21.92
N ARG A 254 -13.96 -7.90 -22.10
CA ARG A 254 -14.71 -7.33 -20.97
C ARG A 254 -15.18 -8.41 -20.00
N ALA A 255 -15.76 -9.50 -20.53
CA ALA A 255 -16.20 -10.62 -19.71
C ALA A 255 -15.10 -11.26 -18.83
N ALA A 256 -13.86 -11.35 -19.32
CA ALA A 256 -12.74 -11.84 -18.51
C ALA A 256 -12.35 -10.84 -17.41
N GLN A 257 -12.27 -9.55 -17.75
CA GLN A 257 -11.98 -8.49 -16.79
C GLN A 257 -13.06 -8.42 -15.69
N ASP A 258 -14.33 -8.41 -16.07
CA ASP A 258 -15.45 -8.23 -15.14
C ASP A 258 -15.55 -9.42 -14.19
N ARG A 259 -15.42 -10.66 -14.71
CA ARG A 259 -15.36 -11.86 -13.87
C ARG A 259 -14.21 -11.81 -12.87
N PHE A 260 -13.00 -11.43 -13.32
CA PHE A 260 -11.84 -11.32 -12.44
C PHE A 260 -12.08 -10.31 -11.31
N ASN A 261 -12.63 -9.13 -11.64
CA ASN A 261 -12.87 -8.09 -10.65
C ASN A 261 -14.02 -8.45 -9.70
N ALA A 262 -15.09 -9.08 -10.18
CA ALA A 262 -16.19 -9.56 -9.33
C ALA A 262 -15.71 -10.60 -8.31
N GLU A 263 -14.94 -11.61 -8.75
CA GLU A 263 -14.35 -12.60 -7.84
C GLU A 263 -13.39 -11.96 -6.83
N LEU A 264 -12.65 -10.93 -7.24
CA LEU A 264 -11.72 -10.22 -6.38
C LEU A 264 -12.46 -9.41 -5.31
N GLN A 265 -13.53 -8.71 -5.66
CA GLN A 265 -14.33 -7.94 -4.72
C GLN A 265 -15.04 -8.84 -3.71
N ASP A 266 -15.58 -9.98 -4.14
CA ASP A 266 -16.15 -10.98 -3.23
C ASP A 266 -15.12 -11.46 -2.19
N LYS A 267 -13.89 -11.76 -2.63
CA LYS A 267 -12.80 -12.16 -1.73
C LYS A 267 -12.32 -11.04 -0.80
N LEU A 268 -12.43 -9.77 -1.21
CA LEU A 268 -12.05 -8.61 -0.38
C LEU A 268 -13.08 -8.29 0.70
N ALA A 269 -14.36 -8.63 0.49
CA ALA A 269 -15.45 -8.28 1.40
C ALA A 269 -15.18 -8.72 2.85
N GLY A 270 -14.64 -9.93 3.04
CA GLY A 270 -14.29 -10.47 4.36
C GLY A 270 -12.94 -10.04 4.92
N SER A 271 -12.14 -9.26 4.18
CA SER A 271 -10.81 -8.84 4.62
C SER A 271 -10.87 -7.77 5.72
N VAL A 272 -9.80 -7.64 6.49
CA VAL A 272 -9.67 -6.58 7.51
C VAL A 272 -9.66 -5.17 6.88
N TRP A 273 -9.33 -5.05 5.60
CA TRP A 273 -9.32 -3.77 4.90
C TRP A 273 -10.73 -3.20 4.72
N ASN A 274 -11.74 -4.07 4.65
CA ASN A 274 -13.15 -3.68 4.50
C ASN A 274 -13.91 -3.80 5.84
N THR A 275 -13.55 -4.75 6.70
CA THR A 275 -14.26 -5.03 7.97
C THR A 275 -13.59 -4.44 9.21
N GLY A 276 -12.40 -3.85 9.07
CA GLY A 276 -11.55 -3.44 10.20
C GLY A 276 -11.96 -2.16 10.90
N GLY A 277 -13.02 -1.48 10.44
CA GLY A 277 -13.61 -0.30 11.10
C GLY A 277 -12.75 0.95 10.99
N CYS A 278 -12.02 1.13 9.89
CA CYS A 278 -11.22 2.32 9.64
C CYS A 278 -11.54 2.94 8.28
N ALA A 279 -11.41 4.26 8.16
CA ALA A 279 -11.28 4.92 6.87
C ALA A 279 -9.83 4.82 6.39
N SER A 280 -9.59 4.05 5.32
CA SER A 280 -8.27 3.85 4.70
C SER A 280 -8.28 4.38 3.27
N TRP A 281 -7.10 4.77 2.77
CA TRP A 281 -6.88 5.22 1.39
C TRP A 281 -7.05 4.09 0.34
N TYR A 282 -7.34 2.86 0.77
CA TYR A 282 -7.59 1.74 -0.13
C TYR A 282 -8.96 1.81 -0.81
N LEU A 283 -9.92 2.48 -0.16
CA LEU A 283 -11.31 2.59 -0.59
C LEU A 283 -11.47 3.84 -1.43
N ASP A 284 -12.23 3.72 -2.52
CA ASP A 284 -12.64 4.87 -3.33
C ASP A 284 -13.82 5.64 -2.68
N GLU A 285 -14.34 6.63 -3.38
CA GLU A 285 -15.48 7.45 -2.92
C GLU A 285 -16.76 6.66 -2.66
N HIS A 286 -16.91 5.49 -3.30
CA HIS A 286 -18.03 4.57 -3.12
C HIS A 286 -17.77 3.50 -2.04
N GLY A 287 -16.62 3.55 -1.36
CA GLY A 287 -16.25 2.60 -0.30
C GLY A 287 -15.77 1.24 -0.80
N VAL A 288 -15.46 1.12 -2.10
CA VAL A 288 -15.00 -0.13 -2.73
C VAL A 288 -13.47 -0.14 -2.78
N ASN A 289 -12.89 -1.28 -2.41
CA ASN A 289 -11.44 -1.46 -2.42
C ASN A 289 -10.97 -1.81 -3.83
N ARG A 290 -10.49 -0.80 -4.56
CA ARG A 290 -9.92 -0.95 -5.91
C ARG A 290 -8.39 -0.95 -5.92
N THR A 291 -7.78 -0.96 -4.74
CA THR A 291 -6.33 -0.78 -4.56
C THR A 291 -5.62 -2.11 -4.30
N LEU A 292 -6.20 -2.95 -3.44
CA LEU A 292 -5.49 -4.09 -2.87
C LEU A 292 -5.82 -5.42 -3.55
N TRP A 293 -4.82 -6.28 -3.61
CA TRP A 293 -4.98 -7.69 -3.94
C TRP A 293 -5.64 -8.45 -2.78
N SER A 294 -6.58 -9.34 -3.10
CA SER A 294 -7.45 -10.03 -2.12
C SER A 294 -6.83 -11.25 -1.43
N GLY A 295 -5.63 -11.66 -1.85
CA GLY A 295 -5.04 -12.93 -1.46
C GLY A 295 -3.54 -12.88 -1.19
N MET A 296 -2.94 -14.06 -1.30
CA MET A 296 -1.51 -14.29 -1.12
C MET A 296 -0.74 -14.02 -2.42
N THR A 297 0.54 -13.65 -2.34
CA THR A 297 1.28 -13.30 -3.57
C THR A 297 1.61 -14.52 -4.42
N TRP A 298 1.78 -15.70 -3.82
CA TRP A 298 1.95 -16.93 -4.60
C TRP A 298 0.70 -17.28 -5.42
N GLN A 299 -0.49 -16.88 -4.95
CA GLN A 299 -1.74 -17.04 -5.72
C GLN A 299 -1.72 -16.11 -6.92
N TYR A 300 -1.33 -14.85 -6.72
CA TYR A 300 -1.18 -13.89 -7.81
C TYR A 300 -0.16 -14.37 -8.85
N TRP A 301 1.03 -14.80 -8.41
CA TRP A 301 2.04 -15.40 -9.30
C TRP A 301 1.49 -16.58 -10.09
N ARG A 302 0.75 -17.50 -9.45
CA ARG A 302 0.12 -18.63 -10.16
C ARG A 302 -0.87 -18.14 -11.22
N THR A 303 -1.68 -17.15 -10.86
CA THR A 303 -2.68 -16.49 -11.70
C THR A 303 -2.03 -15.71 -12.86
N THR A 304 -0.81 -15.20 -12.73
CA THR A 304 -0.10 -14.46 -13.79
C THR A 304 1.06 -15.24 -14.41
N ARG A 305 1.18 -16.54 -14.11
CA ARG A 305 2.29 -17.37 -14.62
C ARG A 305 2.19 -17.64 -16.12
N LYS A 306 0.98 -17.67 -16.66
CA LYS A 306 0.69 -17.91 -18.07
C LYS A 306 -0.47 -17.03 -18.52
N LEU A 307 -0.38 -16.52 -19.75
CA LEU A 307 -1.51 -15.90 -20.40
C LEU A 307 -2.46 -16.97 -20.95
N HIS A 308 -3.77 -16.76 -20.78
CA HIS A 308 -4.81 -17.61 -21.36
C HIS A 308 -5.37 -16.92 -22.60
N PRO A 309 -5.04 -17.36 -23.84
CA PRO A 309 -5.46 -16.67 -25.06
C PRO A 309 -6.97 -16.52 -25.20
N SER A 310 -7.76 -17.44 -24.62
CA SER A 310 -9.23 -17.37 -24.61
C SER A 310 -9.79 -16.18 -23.83
N GLU A 311 -9.02 -15.55 -22.96
CA GLU A 311 -9.42 -14.34 -22.24
C GLU A 311 -9.17 -13.06 -23.06
N TYR A 312 -8.50 -13.15 -24.21
CA TYR A 312 -8.00 -12.01 -24.99
C TYR A 312 -8.60 -11.95 -26.39
N ARG A 313 -8.76 -10.73 -26.89
CA ARG A 313 -9.05 -10.43 -28.29
C ARG A 313 -7.76 -10.00 -28.96
N PHE A 314 -7.39 -10.67 -30.04
CA PHE A 314 -6.28 -10.32 -30.91
C PHE A 314 -6.82 -9.53 -32.10
N SER A 315 -6.16 -8.42 -32.45
CA SER A 315 -6.55 -7.53 -33.54
C SER A 315 -5.41 -7.37 -34.54
N GLY A 316 -5.74 -7.16 -35.82
CA GLY A 316 -4.75 -7.05 -36.89
C GLY A 316 -3.97 -8.35 -37.11
N VAL A 317 -4.64 -9.49 -37.06
CA VAL A 317 -4.03 -10.81 -37.30
C VAL A 317 -3.67 -10.95 -38.78
N GLY A 318 -2.40 -11.26 -39.08
CA GLY A 318 -1.95 -11.59 -40.44
C GLY A 318 -1.66 -10.40 -41.36
N SER A 319 -1.79 -9.15 -40.89
CA SER A 319 -1.49 -7.95 -41.69
C SER A 319 0.02 -7.64 -41.86
N GLY A 320 0.91 -8.47 -41.29
CA GLY A 320 2.37 -8.27 -41.31
C GLY A 320 3.16 -9.00 -42.40
N ALA A 321 2.53 -9.79 -43.28
CA ALA A 321 3.23 -10.61 -44.27
C ALA A 321 3.32 -10.00 -45.69
N GLY A 322 2.81 -8.78 -45.92
CA GLY A 322 2.65 -8.23 -47.28
C GLY A 322 3.30 -6.87 -47.56
N ALA A 323 4.15 -6.34 -46.67
CA ALA A 323 4.79 -5.05 -46.88
C ALA A 323 6.24 -5.04 -46.38
N ARG A 324 7.12 -5.70 -47.14
CA ARG A 324 8.55 -5.38 -47.23
C ARG A 324 9.01 -5.59 -48.67
#